data_AF-A0A7W1UKF7-F1
#
_entry.id   AF-A0A7W1UKF7-F1
#
_cell.length_a   1.000
_cell.length_b   1.000
_cell.length_c   1.000
_cell.angle_alpha   90.00
_cell.angle_beta   90.00
_cell.angle_gamma   90.00
#
_symmetry.space_group_name_H-M   'P 1'
#
loop_
_entity.id
_entity.type
_entity.pdbx_description
1 polymer ?
#
loop_
_entity_poly.entity_id
_entity_poly.type
_entity_poly.pdbx_seq_one_letter_code
_entity_poly.pdbx_strand_id
1 'polypeptide(L)'
;MSKTANSKTVETLTHEGATRKYIPTAEYQSLMVKEDQSPVRLAYERRNHDLDPQLVWRGKDEQDWSDLVVHAPPLYIQEKVHPKALIDDLRRESAERQHEAGELHADLFADFNGIPHGADKTEFY
;
A
#
# COMPACT_ATOMS: atom_id res chain seq x y z
N MET A 1 -28.89 -19.24 -10.89
CA MET A 1 -28.84 -18.23 -9.81
C MET A 1 -27.63 -17.37 -10.09
N SER A 2 -27.83 -16.14 -10.57
CA SER A 2 -26.73 -15.20 -10.88
C SER A 2 -25.90 -14.96 -9.62
N LYS A 3 -24.59 -15.18 -9.72
CA LYS A 3 -23.64 -15.00 -8.61
C LYS A 3 -23.50 -13.50 -8.38
N THR A 4 -24.07 -12.99 -7.30
CA THR A 4 -23.91 -11.60 -6.87
C THR A 4 -22.41 -11.30 -6.78
N ALA A 5 -21.91 -10.39 -7.63
CA ALA A 5 -20.53 -9.96 -7.58
C ALA A 5 -20.26 -9.35 -6.19
N ASN A 6 -19.33 -9.96 -5.44
CA ASN A 6 -18.93 -9.42 -4.15
C ASN A 6 -18.38 -8.01 -4.34
N SER A 7 -19.02 -7.03 -3.71
CA SER A 7 -18.52 -5.65 -3.70
C SER A 7 -17.15 -5.63 -3.02
N LYS A 8 -16.17 -4.97 -3.65
CA LYS A 8 -14.85 -4.78 -3.04
C LYS A 8 -14.98 -4.00 -1.73
N THR A 9 -14.45 -4.53 -0.63
CA THR A 9 -14.36 -3.83 0.65
C THR A 9 -13.19 -2.86 0.61
N VAL A 10 -13.42 -1.60 0.98
CA VAL A 10 -12.40 -0.56 1.01
C VAL A 10 -12.17 -0.15 2.46
N GLU A 11 -10.96 -0.43 2.96
CA GLU A 11 -10.54 -0.08 4.32
C GLU A 11 -9.35 0.89 4.28
N THR A 12 -9.20 1.68 5.34
CA THR A 12 -8.05 2.56 5.52
C THR A 12 -7.17 1.99 6.61
N LEU A 13 -5.94 1.62 6.25
CA LEU A 13 -4.93 1.19 7.21
C LEU A 13 -4.21 2.44 7.75
N THR A 14 -4.19 2.59 9.08
CA THR A 14 -3.46 3.68 9.74
C THR A 14 -2.40 3.10 10.66
N HIS A 15 -1.21 3.70 10.65
CA HIS A 15 -0.10 3.28 11.51
C HIS A 15 -0.08 4.17 12.77
N GLU A 16 -0.73 3.70 13.84
CA GLU A 16 -0.87 4.50 15.08
C GLU A 16 0.48 4.77 15.78
N GLY A 17 1.43 3.84 15.69
CA GLY A 17 2.75 3.96 16.33
C GLY A 17 3.72 4.95 15.69
N ALA A 18 3.41 5.48 14.50
CA ALA A 18 4.30 6.35 13.72
C ALA A 18 3.65 7.69 13.39
N THR A 19 3.13 8.39 14.41
CA THR A 19 2.54 9.73 14.23
C THR A 19 3.62 10.81 14.25
N ARG A 20 3.62 11.67 13.23
CA ARG A 20 4.54 12.81 13.12
C ARG A 20 3.74 14.11 13.01
N LYS A 21 3.56 14.77 14.16
CA LYS A 21 2.67 15.94 14.29
C LYS A 21 3.23 17.23 13.66
N TYR A 22 4.55 17.42 13.70
CA TYR A 22 5.20 18.69 13.37
C TYR A 22 6.02 18.64 12.08
N ILE A 23 5.61 17.84 11.09
CA ILE A 23 6.29 17.84 9.79
C ILE A 23 5.94 19.17 9.08
N PRO A 24 6.96 19.96 8.67
CA PRO A 24 6.75 21.20 7.93
C PRO A 24 6.15 20.95 6.54
N THR A 25 5.43 21.94 6.03
CA THR A 25 4.96 21.94 4.64
C THR A 25 6.12 22.21 3.69
N ALA A 26 6.08 21.69 2.47
CA ALA A 26 7.09 21.95 1.44
C ALA A 26 7.36 23.46 1.24
N GLU A 27 6.30 24.29 1.26
CA GLU A 27 6.40 25.76 1.18
C GLU A 27 7.21 26.38 2.33
N TYR A 28 7.18 25.75 3.50
CA TYR A 28 7.87 26.25 4.69
C TYR A 28 9.37 25.85 4.72
N GLN A 29 9.81 25.00 3.79
CA GLN A 29 11.20 24.55 3.71
C GLN A 29 12.20 25.72 3.64
N SER A 30 11.87 26.76 2.87
CA SER A 30 12.72 27.95 2.69
C SER A 30 12.93 28.75 3.98
N LEU A 31 12.03 28.59 4.96
CA LEU A 31 12.07 29.28 6.24
C LEU A 31 12.69 28.42 7.36
N MET A 32 13.03 27.16 7.08
CA MET A 32 13.66 26.28 8.06
C MET A 32 15.11 26.66 8.33
N VAL A 33 15.56 26.37 9.55
CA VAL A 33 16.95 26.51 9.96
C VAL A 33 17.81 25.47 9.22
N LYS A 34 19.05 25.83 8.84
CA LYS A 34 19.90 24.99 7.99
C LYS A 34 20.24 23.64 8.63
N GLU A 35 20.30 23.60 9.96
CA GLU A 35 20.55 22.41 10.76
C GLU A 35 19.45 21.36 10.53
N ASP A 36 18.18 21.80 10.47
CA ASP A 36 17.01 20.92 10.25
C ASP A 36 16.89 20.46 8.78
N GLN A 37 17.56 21.13 7.84
CA GLN A 37 17.62 20.71 6.45
C GLN A 37 18.64 19.59 6.20
N SER A 38 19.55 19.36 7.14
CA SER A 38 20.64 18.41 6.97
C SER A 38 20.16 16.95 7.17
N PRO A 39 20.59 15.99 6.32
CA PRO A 39 20.22 14.59 6.51
C PRO A 39 20.77 14.01 7.81
N VAL A 40 19.89 13.43 8.62
CA VAL A 40 20.26 12.76 9.88
C VAL A 40 20.85 11.39 9.55
N ARG A 41 22.00 11.06 10.15
CA ARG A 41 22.56 9.70 10.06
C ARG A 41 21.78 8.80 11.01
N LEU A 42 21.09 7.82 10.46
CA LEU A 42 20.38 6.80 11.22
C LEU A 42 21.18 5.50 11.13
N ALA A 43 21.62 5.00 12.28
CA ALA A 43 22.16 3.66 12.40
C ALA A 43 20.99 2.70 12.60
N TYR A 44 20.80 1.78 11.66
CA TYR A 44 19.89 0.66 11.88
C TYR A 44 20.67 -0.48 12.51
N GLU A 45 20.24 -0.86 13.71
CA GLU A 45 20.65 -2.13 14.29
C GLU A 45 20.20 -3.25 13.34
N ARG A 46 21.14 -4.09 12.90
CA ARG A 46 20.83 -5.20 12.00
C ARG A 46 19.91 -6.25 12.63
N ARG A 47 19.70 -6.18 13.95
CA ARG A 47 18.94 -7.13 14.76
C ARG A 47 18.01 -6.39 15.69
N ASN A 48 16.75 -6.81 15.72
CA ASN A 48 15.85 -6.40 16.79
C ASN A 48 15.95 -7.42 17.95
N HIS A 49 16.50 -7.00 19.08
CA HIS A 49 16.71 -7.85 20.25
C HIS A 49 15.41 -8.32 20.93
N ASP A 50 14.28 -7.66 20.64
CA ASP A 50 12.97 -8.00 21.20
C ASP A 50 12.22 -9.06 20.38
N LEU A 51 12.73 -9.43 19.20
CA LEU A 51 12.15 -10.50 18.38
C LEU A 51 12.70 -11.87 18.77
N ASP A 52 11.89 -12.91 18.52
CA ASP A 52 12.28 -14.33 18.57
C ASP A 52 13.63 -14.59 17.87
N PRO A 53 14.36 -15.68 18.23
CA PRO A 53 15.71 -15.92 17.75
C PRO A 53 15.83 -15.84 16.22
N GLN A 54 16.61 -14.86 15.76
CA GLN A 54 16.86 -14.63 14.34
C GLN A 54 17.96 -15.60 13.85
N LEU A 55 17.67 -16.37 12.79
CA LEU A 55 18.67 -17.22 12.14
C LEU A 55 19.67 -16.36 11.39
N VAL A 56 20.94 -16.46 11.76
CA VAL A 56 22.03 -15.73 11.11
C VAL A 56 23.07 -16.71 10.60
N TRP A 57 23.56 -16.45 9.39
CA TRP A 57 24.66 -17.22 8.83
C TRP A 57 25.94 -16.96 9.64
N ARG A 58 26.54 -18.04 10.15
CA ARG A 58 27.84 -18.04 10.84
C ARG A 58 28.88 -17.26 10.03
N GLY A 59 29.49 -16.25 10.65
CA GLY A 59 30.53 -15.41 10.04
C GLY A 59 30.03 -14.15 9.32
N LYS A 60 28.71 -13.99 9.11
CA LYS A 60 28.16 -12.76 8.50
C LYS A 60 28.32 -11.54 9.40
N ASP A 61 28.14 -11.71 10.71
CA ASP A 61 28.33 -10.62 11.68
C ASP A 61 29.80 -10.17 11.78
N GLU A 62 30.73 -11.11 11.59
CA GLU A 62 32.17 -10.86 11.57
C GLU A 62 32.68 -10.30 10.23
N GLN A 63 31.84 -10.10 9.23
CA GLN A 63 32.20 -9.35 8.01
C GLN A 63 31.51 -7.99 7.98
N ASP A 64 30.36 -7.89 8.64
CA ASP A 64 29.53 -6.70 8.74
C ASP A 64 29.68 -6.03 10.11
N TRP A 65 30.91 -5.74 10.55
CA TRP A 65 31.21 -5.23 11.91
C TRP A 65 30.62 -3.84 12.23
N SER A 66 30.09 -3.12 11.23
CA SER A 66 29.49 -1.79 11.42
C SER A 66 27.98 -1.80 11.22
N ASP A 67 27.29 -1.03 12.05
CA ASP A 67 25.87 -0.70 11.84
C ASP A 67 25.63 -0.14 10.45
N LEU A 68 24.46 -0.46 9.89
CA LEU A 68 24.06 0.09 8.60
C LEU A 68 23.69 1.57 8.82
N VAL A 69 24.62 2.46 8.54
CA VAL A 69 24.40 3.91 8.61
C VAL A 69 23.80 4.39 7.30
N VAL A 70 22.57 4.90 7.37
CA VAL A 70 21.86 5.50 6.23
C VAL A 70 21.62 6.97 6.50
N HIS A 71 21.75 7.80 5.46
CA HIS A 71 21.35 9.20 5.53
C HIS A 71 19.84 9.33 5.31
N ALA A 72 19.12 9.81 6.33
CA ALA A 72 17.70 10.07 6.27
C ALA A 72 17.46 11.57 5.96
N PRO A 73 17.00 11.94 4.76
CA PRO A 73 16.67 13.32 4.44
C PRO A 73 15.43 13.80 5.19
N PRO A 74 15.28 15.13 5.42
CA PRO A 74 14.07 15.68 6.00
C PRO A 74 12.86 15.44 5.09
N LEU A 75 11.71 15.12 5.70
CA LEU A 75 10.45 14.94 4.99
C LEU A 75 9.61 16.22 5.10
N TYR A 76 8.93 16.56 4.02
CA TYR A 76 7.99 17.68 3.96
C TYR A 76 6.62 17.16 3.54
N ILE A 77 5.56 17.69 4.13
CA ILE A 77 4.20 17.39 3.69
C ILE A 77 3.82 18.41 2.63
N GLN A 78 3.36 17.95 1.47
CA GLN A 78 2.75 18.85 0.49
C GLN A 78 1.27 19.03 0.83
N GLU A 79 0.53 17.93 0.88
CA GLU A 79 -0.91 17.89 1.16
C GLU A 79 -1.25 16.67 2.02
N LYS A 80 -2.39 16.71 2.72
CA LYS A 80 -2.93 15.56 3.44
C LYS A 80 -4.08 14.95 2.65
N VAL A 81 -3.83 13.84 1.97
CA VAL A 81 -4.83 13.13 1.17
C VAL A 81 -5.48 12.03 2.02
N HIS A 82 -6.80 11.87 1.90
CA HIS A 82 -7.53 10.75 2.49
C HIS A 82 -7.92 9.73 1.39
N PRO A 83 -7.14 8.66 1.16
CA PRO A 83 -7.30 7.80 -0.03
C PRO A 83 -8.69 7.17 -0.15
N LYS A 84 -9.30 6.79 0.98
CA LYS A 84 -10.65 6.22 0.99
C LYS A 84 -11.70 7.16 0.41
N ALA A 85 -11.59 8.47 0.66
CA ALA A 85 -12.54 9.42 0.12
C ALA A 85 -12.50 9.44 -1.41
N LEU A 86 -11.30 9.37 -2.01
CA LEU A 86 -11.13 9.28 -3.46
C LEU A 86 -11.69 7.97 -4.04
N ILE A 87 -11.49 6.85 -3.35
CA ILE A 87 -12.01 5.56 -3.80
C ILE A 87 -13.54 5.50 -3.70
N ASP A 88 -14.10 6.03 -2.61
CA ASP A 88 -15.55 6.08 -2.40
C ASP A 88 -16.22 6.99 -3.45
N ASP A 89 -15.57 8.11 -3.79
CA ASP A 89 -15.99 9.02 -4.85
C ASP A 89 -15.97 8.34 -6.23
N LEU A 90 -14.87 7.67 -6.57
CA LEU A 90 -14.73 6.92 -7.82
C LEU A 90 -15.76 5.79 -7.94
N ARG A 91 -16.08 5.11 -6.84
CA ARG A 91 -17.14 4.09 -6.81
C ARG A 91 -18.51 4.70 -7.11
N ARG A 92 -18.81 5.87 -6.54
CA ARG A 92 -20.07 6.57 -6.79
C ARG A 92 -20.18 6.94 -8.27
N GLU A 93 -19.17 7.61 -8.83
CA GLU A 93 -19.16 7.99 -10.25
C GLU A 93 -19.24 6.78 -11.18
N SER A 94 -18.57 5.68 -10.85
CA SER A 94 -18.60 4.46 -11.66
C SER A 94 -19.99 3.83 -11.67
N ALA A 95 -20.69 3.80 -10.53
CA ALA A 95 -22.06 3.28 -10.44
C ALA A 95 -23.05 4.18 -11.19
N GLU A 96 -22.90 5.51 -11.06
CA GLU A 96 -23.71 6.49 -11.79
C GLU A 96 -23.51 6.35 -13.30
N ARG A 97 -22.26 6.23 -13.77
CA ARG A 97 -21.94 6.03 -15.19
C ARG A 97 -22.47 4.71 -15.74
N GLN A 98 -22.43 3.62 -14.97
CA GLN A 98 -23.04 2.35 -15.36
C GLN A 98 -24.56 2.49 -15.53
N HIS A 99 -25.21 3.25 -14.65
CA HIS A 99 -26.64 3.52 -14.73
C HIS A 99 -27.01 4.44 -15.91
N GLU A 100 -26.22 5.51 -16.15
CA GLU A 100 -26.42 6.47 -17.25
C GLU A 100 -26.08 5.89 -18.64
N ALA A 101 -25.07 5.03 -18.74
CA ALA A 101 -24.70 4.35 -19.98
C ALA A 101 -25.76 3.33 -20.44
N GLY A 102 -26.84 3.16 -19.68
CA GLY A 102 -27.91 2.24 -20.03
C GLY A 102 -27.39 0.81 -20.15
N GLU A 103 -26.67 0.32 -19.15
CA GLU A 103 -26.43 -1.13 -18.97
C GLU A 103 -27.76 -1.84 -18.67
N LEU A 104 -28.65 -1.83 -19.67
CA LEU A 104 -29.81 -2.68 -19.86
C LEU A 104 -29.40 -4.02 -20.48
N HIS A 105 -28.14 -4.15 -20.91
CA HIS A 105 -27.59 -5.39 -21.42
C HIS A 105 -26.82 -6.10 -20.31
N ALA A 106 -27.29 -7.28 -19.93
CA ALA A 106 -26.54 -8.18 -19.08
C ALA A 106 -25.16 -8.43 -19.72
N ASP A 107 -24.09 -8.36 -18.93
CA ASP A 107 -22.75 -8.73 -19.39
C ASP A 107 -22.73 -10.21 -19.79
N LEU A 108 -22.96 -10.47 -21.08
CA LEU A 108 -23.07 -11.82 -21.66
C LEU A 108 -21.74 -12.60 -21.61
N PHE A 109 -20.62 -11.94 -21.27
CA PHE A 109 -19.28 -12.54 -21.23
C PHE A 109 -18.75 -12.73 -19.80
N ALA A 110 -19.42 -12.23 -18.77
CA ALA A 110 -19.00 -12.37 -17.37
C ALA A 110 -18.85 -13.83 -16.90
N ASP A 111 -19.70 -14.74 -17.40
CA ASP A 111 -19.74 -16.15 -17.01
C ASP A 111 -18.61 -16.99 -17.64
N PHE A 112 -17.86 -16.45 -18.62
CA PHE A 112 -16.78 -17.18 -19.30
C PHE A 112 -15.53 -17.36 -18.44
N ASN A 113 -15.35 -16.51 -17.41
CA ASN A 113 -14.22 -16.58 -16.48
C ASN A 113 -14.40 -17.63 -15.36
N GLY A 114 -15.50 -18.39 -15.38
CA GLY A 114 -15.86 -19.36 -14.35
C GLY A 114 -16.07 -20.77 -14.90
N ILE A 115 -15.10 -21.33 -15.62
CA ILE A 115 -15.16 -22.74 -16.05
C ILE A 115 -15.31 -23.63 -14.79
N PRO A 116 -16.39 -24.43 -14.68
CA PRO A 116 -16.58 -25.32 -13.54
C PRO A 116 -15.41 -26.32 -13.45
N HIS A 117 -14.91 -26.58 -12.25
CA HIS A 117 -13.89 -27.62 -12.04
C HIS A 117 -14.40 -28.97 -12.60
N GLY A 118 -13.76 -29.44 -13.68
CA GLY A 118 -14.12 -30.69 -14.38
C GLY A 118 -14.69 -30.53 -15.79
N ALA A 119 -14.93 -29.30 -16.27
CA ALA A 119 -15.38 -29.06 -17.64
C ALA A 119 -14.30 -29.31 -18.72
N ASP A 120 -13.04 -29.52 -18.33
CA ASP A 120 -11.93 -29.89 -19.23
C ASP A 120 -12.01 -31.37 -19.69
N LYS A 121 -12.97 -32.15 -19.18
CA LYS A 121 -13.13 -33.57 -19.52
C LYS A 121 -14.21 -33.77 -20.57
N THR A 122 -13.95 -33.34 -21.79
CA THR A 122 -14.66 -33.86 -22.96
C THR A 122 -14.12 -35.25 -23.29
N GLU A 123 -14.88 -36.30 -22.95
CA GLU A 123 -14.65 -37.64 -23.47
C GLU A 123 -15.01 -37.65 -24.96
N PHE A 124 -14.00 -37.68 -25.81
CA PHE A 124 -14.18 -37.94 -27.23
C PHE A 124 -14.14 -39.46 -27.45
N TYR A 125 -15.23 -40.01 -27.98
CA TYR A 125 -15.36 -41.43 -28.38
C TYR A 125 -14.52 -41.77 -29.60
#